data_AF-A0A3P7E1Y2-F1
#
_entry.id   AF-A0A3P7E1Y2-F1
#
_cell.length_a   1.000
_cell.length_b   1.000
_cell.length_c   1.000
_cell.angle_alpha   90.00
_cell.angle_beta   90.00
_cell.angle_gamma   90.00
#
_symmetry.space_group_name_H-M   'P 1'
#
loop_
_entity.id
_entity.type
_entity.pdbx_description
1 polymer ?
#
loop_
_entity_poly.entity_id
_entity_poly.type
_entity_poly.pdbx_seq_one_letter_code
_entity_poly.pdbx_strand_id
1 'polypeptide(L)'
;FQNCFQNPHEIIGHKILQRAYEKRNGFANFYAKLNNDEKDDIEEGIKVLLKKTVANINFMDEVQRLAEEFGGKHVKFRSLGFKPEFFGVYADATITECIFLDNAIHPAHQTLNAFSSFITMV
;
A
#
# COMPACT_ATOMS: atom_id res chain seq x y z
N PHE A 1 -4.91 -21.80 12.53
CA PHE A 1 -4.90 -21.03 13.79
C PHE A 1 -3.87 -19.90 13.82
N GLN A 2 -2.66 -20.02 13.25
CA GLN A 2 -1.68 -18.90 13.21
C GLN A 2 -2.14 -17.65 12.43
N ASN A 3 -2.91 -17.81 11.36
CA ASN A 3 -3.44 -16.67 10.59
C ASN A 3 -4.40 -15.77 11.40
N CYS A 4 -4.93 -16.24 12.54
CA CYS A 4 -5.75 -15.41 13.43
C CYS A 4 -4.91 -14.48 14.32
N PHE A 5 -3.61 -14.72 14.46
CA PHE A 5 -2.69 -13.89 15.26
C PHE A 5 -1.83 -12.94 14.42
N GLN A 6 -1.91 -13.04 13.09
CA GLN A 6 -1.24 -12.07 12.23
C GLN A 6 -1.98 -10.75 12.36
N ASN A 7 -1.32 -9.77 12.98
CA ASN A 7 -1.81 -8.39 12.98
C ASN A 7 -2.07 -8.00 11.51
N PRO A 8 -3.31 -7.63 11.13
CA PRO A 8 -3.63 -7.31 9.74
C PRO A 8 -2.70 -6.26 9.12
N HIS A 9 -2.12 -5.38 9.95
CA HIS A 9 -1.13 -4.38 9.54
C HIS A 9 0.22 -4.99 9.13
N GLU A 10 0.59 -6.18 9.62
CA GLU A 10 1.86 -6.83 9.27
C GLU A 10 1.85 -7.44 7.87
N ILE A 11 0.68 -7.87 7.38
CA ILE A 11 0.54 -8.48 6.04
C ILE A 11 -0.02 -7.50 4.98
N ILE A 12 -0.16 -6.22 5.31
CA ILE A 12 -0.76 -5.24 4.40
C ILE A 12 0.07 -5.06 3.12
N GLY A 13 1.40 -5.05 3.22
CA GLY A 13 2.30 -4.96 2.07
C GLY A 13 2.09 -6.13 1.11
N HIS A 14 2.04 -7.35 1.65
CA HIS A 14 1.73 -8.56 0.88
C HIS A 14 0.40 -8.46 0.14
N LYS A 15 -0.68 -8.08 0.83
CA LYS A 15 -2.02 -7.96 0.22
C LYS A 15 -2.06 -6.91 -0.88
N ILE A 16 -1.37 -5.80 -0.69
CA ILE A 16 -1.26 -4.73 -1.71
C ILE A 16 -0.56 -5.26 -2.96
N LEU A 17 0.56 -5.97 -2.81
CA LEU A 17 1.29 -6.53 -3.96
C LEU A 17 0.50 -7.64 -4.66
N GLN A 18 -0.18 -8.50 -3.91
CA GLN A 18 -1.05 -9.52 -4.48
C GLN A 18 -2.17 -8.88 -5.32
N ARG A 19 -2.84 -7.85 -4.79
CA ARG A 19 -3.88 -7.11 -5.53
C ARG A 19 -3.32 -6.37 -6.75
N ALA A 20 -2.14 -5.78 -6.63
CA ALA A 20 -1.45 -5.14 -7.75
C ALA A 20 -1.13 -6.16 -8.87
N TYR A 21 -0.67 -7.36 -8.49
CA TYR A 21 -0.38 -8.47 -9.40
C TYR A 21 -1.63 -8.94 -10.17
N GLU A 22 -2.78 -9.05 -9.49
CA GLU A 22 -4.03 -9.53 -10.07
C GLU A 22 -4.60 -8.61 -11.17
N LYS A 23 -4.28 -7.30 -11.15
CA LYS A 23 -4.76 -6.32 -12.14
C LYS A 23 -4.17 -6.48 -13.57
N ARG A 24 -3.22 -7.40 -13.79
CA ARG A 24 -2.67 -7.81 -15.12
C ARG A 24 -2.20 -6.68 -16.08
N ASN A 25 -1.93 -5.49 -15.57
CA ASN A 25 -1.61 -4.26 -16.33
C ASN A 25 -0.09 -4.08 -16.64
N GLY A 26 0.63 -5.19 -16.88
CA GLY A 26 2.08 -5.18 -17.05
C GLY A 26 2.86 -5.25 -15.73
N PHE A 27 2.28 -4.79 -14.61
CA PHE A 27 2.86 -4.99 -13.28
C PHE A 27 3.08 -6.47 -12.98
N ALA A 28 2.13 -7.34 -13.37
CA ALA A 28 2.24 -8.78 -13.18
C ALA A 28 3.51 -9.39 -13.80
N ASN A 29 3.93 -8.88 -14.96
CA ASN A 29 5.14 -9.34 -15.65
C ASN A 29 6.41 -8.89 -14.94
N PHE A 30 6.40 -7.68 -14.37
CA PHE A 30 7.48 -7.18 -13.51
C PHE A 30 7.56 -8.01 -12.22
N TYR A 31 6.44 -8.16 -11.52
CA TYR A 31 6.37 -8.87 -10.24
C TYR A 31 6.78 -10.35 -10.35
N ALA A 32 6.47 -11.01 -11.47
CA ALA A 32 6.88 -12.38 -11.73
C ALA A 32 8.40 -12.57 -11.88
N LYS A 33 9.16 -11.49 -12.14
CA LYS A 33 10.63 -11.53 -12.26
C LYS A 33 11.35 -11.31 -10.94
N LEU A 34 10.65 -10.80 -9.93
CA LEU A 34 11.22 -10.59 -8.60
C LEU A 34 11.45 -11.94 -7.91
N ASN A 35 12.60 -12.08 -7.25
CA ASN A 35 12.81 -13.14 -6.29
C ASN A 35 12.06 -12.86 -4.96
N ASN A 36 12.11 -13.79 -4.01
CA ASN A 36 11.37 -13.64 -2.75
C ASN A 36 11.93 -12.50 -1.90
N ASP A 37 13.25 -12.35 -1.78
CA ASP A 37 13.87 -11.28 -1.00
C ASP A 37 13.49 -9.88 -1.55
N GLU A 38 13.41 -9.75 -2.87
CA GLU A 38 12.98 -8.51 -3.53
C GLU A 38 11.50 -8.21 -3.30
N LYS A 39 10.64 -9.25 -3.27
CA LYS A 39 9.22 -9.08 -2.93
C LYS A 39 9.09 -8.64 -1.48
N ASP A 40 9.75 -9.33 -0.56
CA ASP A 40 9.74 -9.03 0.87
C ASP A 40 10.23 -7.60 1.15
N ASP A 41 11.26 -7.14 0.44
CA ASP A 41 11.76 -5.76 0.53
C ASP A 41 10.72 -4.72 0.07
N ILE A 42 9.98 -4.99 -1.01
CA ILE A 42 8.88 -4.12 -1.44
C ILE A 42 7.73 -4.15 -0.44
N GLU A 43 7.34 -5.33 0.05
CA GLU A 43 6.26 -5.49 1.03
C GLU A 43 6.55 -4.72 2.32
N GLU A 44 7.76 -4.87 2.87
CA GLU A 44 8.22 -4.12 4.04
C GLU A 44 8.29 -2.63 3.74
N GLY A 45 8.80 -2.25 2.57
CA GLY A 45 8.85 -0.86 2.12
C GLY A 45 7.47 -0.19 2.11
N ILE A 46 6.45 -0.88 1.60
CA ILE A 46 5.05 -0.39 1.58
C ILE A 46 4.52 -0.26 3.01
N LYS A 47 4.74 -1.26 3.86
CA LYS A 47 4.30 -1.22 5.27
C LYS A 47 4.91 -0.03 6.01
N VAL A 48 6.22 0.17 5.87
CA VAL A 48 6.95 1.28 6.50
C VAL A 48 6.47 2.62 5.96
N LEU A 49 6.28 2.75 4.64
CA LEU A 49 5.74 3.95 4.02
C LEU A 49 4.37 4.31 4.61
N LEU A 50 3.43 3.36 4.62
CA LEU A 50 2.09 3.59 5.17
C LEU A 50 2.12 4.01 6.64
N LYS A 51 2.86 3.27 7.48
CA LYS A 51 2.97 3.57 8.90
C LYS A 51 3.52 4.97 9.15
N LYS A 52 4.58 5.36 8.42
CA LYS A 52 5.21 6.67 8.57
C LYS A 52 4.36 7.78 7.97
N THR A 53 3.67 7.56 6.84
CA THR A 53 2.74 8.52 6.25
C THR A 53 1.59 8.82 7.20
N VAL A 54 0.98 7.81 7.82
CA VAL A 54 -0.09 8.01 8.82
C VAL A 54 0.44 8.78 10.03
N ALA A 55 1.63 8.45 10.53
CA ALA A 55 2.25 9.17 11.65
C ALA A 55 2.61 10.63 11.34
N ASN A 56 2.82 10.97 10.06
CA ASN A 56 3.21 12.30 9.60
C ASN A 56 2.15 12.96 8.72
N ILE A 57 0.87 12.55 8.82
CA ILE A 57 -0.18 13.00 7.89
C ILE A 57 -0.38 14.53 7.87
N ASN A 58 0.00 15.22 8.94
CA ASN A 58 -0.05 16.68 9.06
C ASN A 58 1.23 17.40 8.58
N PHE A 59 2.27 16.65 8.18
CA PHE A 59 3.57 17.17 7.74
C PHE A 59 3.84 16.75 6.31
N MET A 60 3.24 17.46 5.35
CA MET A 60 3.26 17.09 3.94
C MET A 60 4.67 16.96 3.34
N ASP A 61 5.62 17.79 3.77
CA ASP A 61 7.01 17.69 3.32
C ASP A 61 7.66 16.36 3.72
N GLU A 62 7.33 15.84 4.92
CA GLU A 62 7.83 14.54 5.37
C GLU A 62 7.13 13.40 4.62
N VAL A 63 5.82 13.51 4.36
CA VAL A 63 5.09 12.55 3.53
C VAL A 63 5.69 12.48 2.12
N GLN A 64 6.03 13.63 1.53
CA GLN A 64 6.69 13.71 0.24
C GLN A 64 8.09 13.07 0.29
N ARG A 65 8.91 13.41 1.29
CA ARG A 65 10.24 12.82 1.47
C ARG A 65 10.19 11.29 1.60
N LEU A 66 9.20 10.76 2.32
CA LEU A 66 8.99 9.32 2.47
C LEU A 66 8.61 8.66 1.14
N ALA A 67 7.74 9.30 0.36
CA ALA A 67 7.36 8.81 -0.97
C ALA A 67 8.56 8.83 -1.94
N GLU A 68 9.40 9.86 -1.90
CA GLU A 68 10.63 9.97 -2.69
C GLU A 68 11.66 8.91 -2.30
N GLU A 69 11.85 8.66 -1.00
CA GLU A 69 12.74 7.60 -0.51
C GLU A 69 12.28 6.22 -0.99
N PHE A 70 10.98 5.93 -0.86
CA PHE A 70 10.39 4.68 -1.35
C PHE A 70 10.51 4.56 -2.88
N GLY A 71 10.26 5.64 -3.61
CA GLY A 71 10.41 5.70 -5.06
C GLY A 71 11.86 5.50 -5.51
N GLY A 72 12.82 6.09 -4.80
CA GLY A 72 14.25 5.93 -5.04
C GLY A 72 14.72 4.49 -4.89
N LYS A 73 14.21 3.76 -3.88
CA LYS A 73 14.49 2.32 -3.70
C LYS A 73 14.01 1.47 -4.88
N HIS A 74 12.99 1.89 -5.61
CA HIS A 74 12.47 1.15 -6.77
C HIS A 74 13.32 1.30 -8.03
N VAL A 75 14.24 2.27 -8.08
CA VAL A 75 15.11 2.48 -9.25
C VAL A 75 15.92 1.22 -9.58
N LYS A 76 16.35 0.47 -8.55
CA LYS A 76 17.09 -0.79 -8.73
C LYS A 76 16.32 -1.86 -9.50
N PHE A 77 14.99 -1.81 -9.49
CA PHE A 77 14.12 -2.77 -10.16
C PHE A 77 13.85 -2.44 -11.64
N ARG A 78 14.38 -1.32 -12.17
CA ARG A 78 14.21 -0.95 -13.58
C ARG A 78 14.77 -2.00 -14.53
N SER A 79 15.88 -2.65 -14.19
CA SER A 79 16.46 -3.76 -14.97
C SER A 79 15.53 -4.97 -15.07
N LEU A 80 14.63 -5.14 -14.10
CA LEU A 80 13.60 -6.19 -14.10
C LEU A 80 12.31 -5.74 -14.82
N GLY A 81 12.26 -4.50 -15.31
CA GLY A 81 11.13 -3.95 -16.04
C GLY A 81 10.17 -3.13 -15.17
N PHE A 82 10.57 -2.71 -13.98
CA PHE A 82 9.80 -1.73 -13.20
C PHE A 82 9.65 -0.43 -14.00
N LYS A 83 8.43 0.13 -13.99
CA LYS A 83 8.10 1.41 -14.63
C LYS A 83 7.48 2.35 -13.60
N PRO A 84 7.74 3.68 -13.66
CA PRO A 84 7.13 4.65 -12.76
C PRO A 84 5.60 4.60 -12.75
N GLU A 85 4.97 4.29 -13.88
CA GLU A 85 3.51 4.11 -13.97
C GLU A 85 2.97 3.04 -13.00
N PHE A 86 3.79 2.09 -12.56
CA PHE A 86 3.40 1.07 -11.58
C PHE A 86 3.15 1.61 -10.18
N PHE A 87 3.64 2.81 -9.84
CA PHE A 87 3.27 3.45 -8.57
C PHE A 87 1.76 3.74 -8.49
N GLY A 88 1.11 4.05 -9.62
CA GLY A 88 -0.36 4.18 -9.65
C GLY A 88 -1.06 2.85 -9.31
N VAL A 89 -0.46 1.72 -9.70
CA VAL A 89 -0.99 0.38 -9.38
C VAL A 89 -0.88 0.09 -7.88
N TYR A 90 0.24 0.48 -7.25
CA TYR A 90 0.38 0.42 -5.80
C TYR A 90 -0.65 1.31 -5.10
N ALA A 91 -0.83 2.55 -5.55
CA ALA A 91 -1.76 3.49 -4.94
C ALA A 91 -3.20 2.94 -4.95
N ASP A 92 -3.67 2.46 -6.10
CA ASP A 92 -5.00 1.86 -6.20
C ASP A 92 -5.17 0.63 -5.28
N ALA A 93 -4.18 -0.26 -5.28
CA ALA A 93 -4.21 -1.46 -4.45
C ALA A 93 -4.18 -1.10 -2.96
N THR A 94 -3.38 -0.09 -2.59
CA THR A 94 -3.28 0.47 -1.24
C THR A 94 -4.61 1.03 -0.78
N ILE A 95 -5.27 1.88 -1.58
CA ILE A 95 -6.59 2.43 -1.24
C ILE A 95 -7.58 1.30 -0.98
N THR A 96 -7.61 0.31 -1.87
CA THR A 96 -8.52 -0.82 -1.76
C THR A 96 -8.27 -1.64 -0.48
N GLU A 97 -7.01 -1.97 -0.18
CA GLU A 97 -6.67 -2.74 1.02
C GLU A 97 -6.86 -1.95 2.31
N CYS A 98 -6.59 -0.65 2.32
CA CYS A 98 -6.89 0.21 3.47
C CYS A 98 -8.40 0.30 3.73
N ILE A 99 -9.25 0.35 2.70
CA ILE A 99 -10.71 0.29 2.86
C ILE A 99 -11.16 -1.05 3.45
N PHE A 100 -10.61 -2.17 2.97
CA PHE A 100 -10.94 -3.48 3.54
C PHE A 100 -10.48 -3.61 4.99
N LEU A 101 -9.30 -3.08 5.31
CA LEU A 101 -8.78 -3.08 6.67
C LEU A 101 -9.63 -2.21 7.60
N ASP A 102 -10.03 -1.02 7.16
CA ASP A 102 -10.90 -0.13 7.92
C ASP A 102 -12.26 -0.79 8.20
N ASN A 103 -12.91 -1.37 7.19
CA ASN A 103 -14.19 -2.07 7.34
C ASN A 103 -14.11 -3.32 8.25
N ALA A 104 -12.91 -3.89 8.45
CA ALA A 104 -12.70 -5.00 9.36
C ALA A 104 -12.47 -4.54 10.82
N ILE A 105 -12.02 -3.31 11.02
CA ILE A 105 -11.74 -2.72 12.35
C ILE A 105 -12.95 -1.92 12.85
N HIS A 106 -13.52 -1.07 12.00
CA HIS A 106 -14.68 -0.26 12.27
C HIS A 106 -15.92 -0.88 11.62
N PRO A 107 -17.02 -1.06 12.37
CA PRO A 107 -18.29 -1.44 11.76
C PRO A 107 -18.64 -0.48 10.63
N ALA A 108 -19.13 -0.99 9.49
CA ALA A 108 -19.42 -0.17 8.31
C ALA A 108 -20.29 1.07 8.60
N HIS A 109 -21.17 1.02 9.61
CA HIS A 109 -21.97 2.17 10.03
C HIS A 109 -21.12 3.31 10.65
N GLN A 110 -20.03 3.00 11.35
CA GLN A 110 -19.12 4.02 11.90
C GLN A 110 -18.33 4.70 10.79
N THR A 111 -17.81 3.92 9.83
CA THR A 111 -17.15 4.45 8.62
C THR A 111 -18.12 5.33 7.82
N LEU A 112 -19.37 4.86 7.60
CA LEU A 112 -20.43 5.65 6.97
C LEU A 112 -20.73 6.95 7.72
N ASN A 113 -20.81 6.92 9.04
CA ASN A 113 -21.07 8.11 9.85
C ASN A 113 -19.92 9.12 9.72
N ALA A 114 -18.65 8.67 9.77
CA ALA A 114 -17.49 9.53 9.59
C ALA A 114 -17.46 10.18 8.19
N PHE A 115 -17.73 9.41 7.13
CA PHE A 115 -17.86 9.94 5.77
C PHE A 115 -19.05 10.93 5.65
N SER A 116 -20.17 10.65 6.33
CA SER A 116 -21.33 11.55 6.34
C SER A 116 -21.02 12.89 7.01
N SER A 117 -20.20 12.89 8.08
CA SER A 117 -19.72 14.13 8.69
C SER A 117 -18.84 14.95 7.74
N PHE A 118 -18.11 14.31 6.84
CA PHE A 118 -17.33 15.01 5.81
C PHE A 118 -18.24 15.74 4.81
N ILE A 119 -19.35 15.12 4.40
CA ILE A 119 -20.35 15.75 3.51
C ILE A 119 -21.00 16.97 4.18
N THR A 120 -21.13 17.00 5.50
CA THR A 120 -21.67 18.18 6.21
C THR A 120 -20.66 19.34 6.36
N MET A 121 -19.39 19.12 6.05
CA MET A 121 -18.35 20.18 6.09
C MET A 121 -18.15 20.90 4.75
N VAL A 122 -18.82 20.46 3.69
CA VAL A 122 -18.90 21.13 2.37
C VAL A 122 -20.25 21.81 2.22
#